data_AF-A0A6A5A3X2-F1
#
_entry.id   AF-A0A6A5A3X2-F1
#
_cell.length_a   1.000
_cell.length_b   1.000
_cell.length_c   1.000
_cell.angle_alpha   90.00
_cell.angle_beta   90.00
_cell.angle_gamma   90.00
#
_symmetry.space_group_name_H-M   'P 1'
#
loop_
_entity.id
_entity.type
_entity.pdbx_description
1 polymer ?
#
loop_
_entity_poly.entity_id
_entity_poly.type
_entity_poly.pdbx_seq_one_letter_code
_entity_poly.pdbx_strand_id
1 'polypeptide(L)'
;VYRYIISGDVDDGDQVDELRDELHVLERAIRLERPDESETIGTFHVVVVGANILPVMDRSTKALDGFVKVKLKLGDKVLPSKHKTAVKRKTRSPVWNAAFEFKIVSLDTLVHLEVMDWNMVGKSDHVGLATMPVTSVLPTSTDFADADIDVRTTQ
;
A
#
# COMPACT_ATOMS: atom_id res chain seq x y z
N VAL A 1 -1.70 -15.66 2.98
CA VAL A 1 -2.17 -17.00 2.56
C VAL A 1 -1.08 -18.00 2.90
N TYR A 2 -1.28 -18.83 3.93
CA TYR A 2 -0.40 -19.95 4.22
C TYR A 2 -0.82 -21.16 3.36
N ARG A 3 0.15 -21.98 2.95
CA ARG A 3 -0.08 -23.11 2.02
C ARG A 3 0.60 -24.35 2.55
N TYR A 4 -0.14 -25.46 2.60
CA TYR A 4 0.33 -26.75 3.07
C TYR A 4 -0.16 -27.83 2.11
N ILE A 5 0.73 -28.77 1.78
CA ILE A 5 0.35 -30.08 1.25
C ILE A 5 0.48 -31.03 2.44
N ILE A 6 -0.63 -31.62 2.87
CA ILE A 6 -0.63 -32.66 3.90
C ILE A 6 -0.78 -33.97 3.14
N SER A 7 0.30 -34.76 3.05
CA SER A 7 0.23 -36.12 2.52
C SER A 7 0.46 -37.15 3.63
N GLY A 8 -0.27 -38.26 3.54
CA GLY A 8 0.09 -39.49 4.26
C GLY A 8 1.29 -40.17 3.60
N ASP A 9 1.73 -41.27 4.22
CA ASP A 9 2.99 -41.98 3.94
C ASP A 9 3.36 -42.07 2.46
N VAL A 10 4.62 -41.74 2.19
CA VAL A 10 5.15 -41.32 0.89
C VAL A 10 5.59 -42.55 0.10
N ASP A 11 4.70 -43.17 -0.66
CA ASP A 11 5.14 -44.14 -1.69
C ASP A 11 4.32 -44.16 -2.99
N ASP A 12 3.31 -43.30 -3.15
CA ASP A 12 2.60 -43.12 -4.43
C ASP A 12 2.95 -41.75 -5.04
N GLY A 13 4.13 -41.69 -5.69
CA GLY A 13 4.66 -40.47 -6.31
C GLY A 13 3.71 -39.81 -7.31
N ASP A 14 2.89 -40.61 -8.00
CA ASP A 14 1.90 -40.11 -8.96
C ASP A 14 0.81 -39.25 -8.29
N GLN A 15 0.42 -39.59 -7.05
CA GLN A 15 -0.64 -38.91 -6.31
C GLN A 15 -0.16 -37.56 -5.72
N VAL A 16 1.12 -37.47 -5.38
CA VAL A 16 1.75 -36.22 -4.91
C VAL A 16 1.92 -35.23 -6.06
N ASP A 17 2.27 -35.72 -7.25
CA ASP A 17 2.43 -34.86 -8.43
C ASP A 17 1.07 -34.35 -8.95
N GLU A 18 0.01 -35.17 -8.88
CA GLU A 18 -1.35 -34.71 -9.17
C GLU A 18 -1.81 -33.59 -8.20
N LEU A 19 -1.54 -33.73 -6.90
CA LEU A 19 -1.82 -32.69 -5.91
C LEU A 19 -1.00 -31.41 -6.13
N ARG A 20 0.24 -31.52 -6.64
CA ARG A 20 1.07 -30.36 -7.01
C ARG A 20 0.53 -29.64 -8.23
N ASP A 21 0.02 -30.37 -9.20
CA ASP A 21 -0.60 -29.80 -10.40
C ASP A 21 -1.92 -29.11 -10.05
N GLU A 22 -2.75 -29.72 -9.20
CA GLU A 22 -3.96 -29.07 -8.67
C GLU A 22 -3.63 -27.80 -7.89
N LEU A 23 -2.59 -27.83 -7.05
CA LEU A 23 -2.11 -26.63 -6.36
C LEU A 23 -1.68 -25.55 -7.36
N HIS A 24 -0.98 -25.90 -8.45
CA HIS A 24 -0.59 -24.95 -9.50
C HIS A 24 -1.80 -24.35 -10.23
N VAL A 25 -2.85 -25.13 -10.48
CA VAL A 25 -4.10 -24.64 -11.08
C VAL A 25 -4.80 -23.68 -10.13
N LEU A 26 -4.93 -24.03 -8.86
CA LEU A 26 -5.50 -23.17 -7.83
C LEU A 26 -4.67 -21.89 -7.64
N GLU A 27 -3.34 -21.97 -7.70
CA GLU A 27 -2.45 -20.81 -7.66
C GLU A 27 -2.69 -19.86 -8.83
N ARG A 28 -2.93 -20.39 -10.03
CA ARG A 28 -3.30 -19.59 -11.20
C ARG A 28 -4.67 -18.97 -11.03
N ALA A 29 -5.65 -19.71 -10.50
CA ALA A 29 -7.00 -19.21 -10.24
C ALA A 29 -6.98 -18.05 -9.22
N ILE A 30 -6.32 -18.21 -8.08
CA ILE A 30 -6.16 -17.17 -7.05
C ILE A 30 -5.41 -15.94 -7.60
N ARG A 31 -4.46 -16.14 -8.52
CA ARG A 31 -3.72 -15.04 -9.16
C ARG A 31 -4.56 -14.30 -10.21
N LEU A 32 -5.53 -14.99 -10.84
CA LEU A 32 -6.41 -14.45 -11.88
C LEU A 32 -7.69 -13.84 -11.32
N GLU A 33 -8.16 -14.32 -10.18
CA GLU A 33 -9.01 -13.58 -9.26
C GLU A 33 -8.19 -12.39 -8.75
N ARG A 34 -8.17 -11.31 -9.54
CA ARG A 34 -7.88 -10.00 -9.00
C ARG A 34 -8.74 -9.90 -7.73
N PRO A 35 -8.16 -9.60 -6.55
CA PRO A 35 -8.97 -9.38 -5.36
C PRO A 35 -10.09 -8.46 -5.80
N ASP A 36 -11.31 -8.97 -5.73
CA ASP A 36 -12.47 -8.18 -6.07
C ASP A 36 -12.37 -6.91 -5.22
N GLU A 37 -12.69 -5.75 -5.79
CA GLU A 37 -12.69 -4.49 -5.04
C GLU A 37 -13.75 -4.49 -3.91
N SER A 38 -14.41 -5.63 -3.68
CA SER A 38 -15.41 -5.90 -2.66
C SER A 38 -14.85 -6.36 -1.31
N GLU A 39 -13.59 -6.83 -1.21
CA GLU A 39 -12.99 -7.24 0.08
C GLU A 39 -11.97 -6.22 0.60
N THR A 40 -12.43 -4.98 0.76
CA THR A 40 -11.62 -3.93 1.40
C THR A 40 -11.67 -4.08 2.91
N ILE A 41 -10.52 -4.14 3.57
CA ILE A 41 -10.41 -4.18 5.04
C ILE A 41 -10.60 -2.81 5.69
N GLY A 42 -10.65 -1.74 4.90
CA GLY A 42 -10.93 -0.39 5.38
C GLY A 42 -10.57 0.71 4.38
N THR A 43 -10.78 1.94 4.83
CA THR A 43 -10.50 3.16 4.05
C THR A 43 -9.36 3.94 4.70
N PHE A 44 -8.32 4.22 3.92
CA PHE A 44 -7.16 4.99 4.33
C PHE A 44 -7.20 6.41 3.74
N HIS A 45 -7.17 7.40 4.63
CA HIS A 45 -7.22 8.81 4.26
C HIS A 45 -5.81 9.42 4.35
N VAL A 46 -5.39 10.09 3.27
CA VAL A 46 -4.08 10.74 3.19
C VAL A 46 -4.29 12.22 2.95
N VAL A 47 -3.76 13.06 3.85
CA VAL A 47 -3.75 14.51 3.67
C VAL A 47 -2.31 14.98 3.45
N VAL A 48 -2.05 15.53 2.27
CA VAL A 48 -0.76 16.13 1.90
C VAL A 48 -0.86 17.64 2.08
N VAL A 49 -0.33 18.14 3.20
CA VAL A 49 -0.38 19.57 3.54
C VAL A 49 0.64 20.36 2.74
N GLY A 50 1.92 20.04 2.87
CA GLY A 50 3.00 20.79 2.24
C GLY A 50 4.37 20.15 2.45
N ALA A 51 5.38 20.76 1.85
CA ALA A 51 6.79 20.47 2.11
C ALA A 51 7.54 21.77 2.40
N ASN A 52 8.73 21.65 2.97
CA ASN A 52 9.56 22.80 3.30
C ASN A 52 11.02 22.54 2.88
N ILE A 53 11.66 23.55 2.26
CA ILE A 53 13.08 23.52 1.89
C ILE A 53 13.44 22.30 1.00
N LEU A 54 12.64 22.05 -0.04
CA LEU A 54 12.97 21.05 -1.06
C LEU A 54 14.28 21.40 -1.80
N PRO A 55 14.99 20.44 -2.42
CA PRO A 55 16.19 20.70 -3.21
C PRO A 55 15.95 21.69 -4.36
N VAL A 56 16.99 22.40 -4.76
CA VAL A 56 16.95 23.24 -5.98
C VAL A 56 17.08 22.32 -7.18
N MET A 57 16.04 22.24 -7.99
CA MET A 57 16.03 21.45 -9.22
C MET A 57 16.32 22.32 -10.45
N ASP A 58 15.75 23.53 -10.49
CA ASP A 58 16.06 24.55 -11.49
C ASP A 58 17.03 25.59 -10.92
N ARG A 59 18.26 25.62 -11.45
CA ARG A 59 19.32 26.55 -11.03
C ARG A 59 18.99 28.01 -11.33
N SER A 60 18.20 28.28 -12.38
CA SER A 60 17.86 29.63 -12.81
C SER A 60 16.84 30.28 -11.87
N THR A 61 15.79 29.55 -11.52
CA THR A 61 14.74 30.01 -10.59
C THR A 61 15.09 29.74 -9.12
N LYS A 62 16.15 28.96 -8.85
CA LYS A 62 16.51 28.45 -7.52
C LYS A 62 15.33 27.75 -6.82
N ALA A 63 14.46 27.10 -7.59
CA ALA A 63 13.22 26.52 -7.12
C ALA A 63 12.87 25.24 -7.91
N LEU A 64 11.63 24.77 -7.76
CA LEU A 64 11.05 23.67 -8.52
C LEU A 64 9.54 23.86 -8.70
N ASP A 65 8.93 23.12 -9.63
CA ASP A 65 7.49 23.05 -9.89
C ASP A 65 6.91 21.77 -9.26
N GLY A 66 6.73 21.79 -7.93
CA GLY A 66 6.50 20.57 -7.13
C GLY A 66 5.08 20.01 -7.10
N PHE A 67 4.95 18.70 -7.21
CA PHE A 67 3.73 17.95 -6.87
C PHE A 67 4.06 16.60 -6.21
N VAL A 68 3.09 16.02 -5.50
CA VAL A 68 3.24 14.70 -4.85
C VAL A 68 2.38 13.68 -5.57
N LYS A 69 2.95 12.52 -5.92
CA LYS A 69 2.19 11.32 -6.28
C LYS A 69 1.99 10.47 -5.04
N VAL A 70 0.73 10.11 -4.79
CA VAL A 70 0.35 9.20 -3.70
C VAL A 70 -0.04 7.87 -4.32
N LYS A 71 0.67 6.81 -3.91
CA LYS A 71 0.45 5.45 -4.42
C LYS A 71 0.40 4.48 -3.25
N LEU A 72 -0.41 3.44 -3.39
CA LEU A 72 -0.34 2.29 -2.51
C LEU A 72 0.44 1.15 -3.18
N LYS A 73 1.20 0.41 -2.38
CA LYS A 73 1.92 -0.79 -2.80
C LYS A 73 1.62 -1.96 -1.90
N LEU A 74 1.50 -3.16 -2.48
CA LEU A 74 1.49 -4.42 -1.77
C LEU A 74 2.66 -5.26 -2.29
N GLY A 75 3.70 -5.43 -1.47
CA GLY A 75 5.02 -5.88 -1.95
C GLY A 75 5.55 -4.94 -3.05
N ASP A 76 6.02 -5.52 -4.15
CA ASP A 76 6.51 -4.75 -5.31
C ASP A 76 5.40 -4.23 -6.23
N LYS A 77 4.16 -4.70 -6.05
CA LYS A 77 3.04 -4.34 -6.90
C LYS A 77 2.45 -2.99 -6.48
N VAL A 78 2.47 -2.03 -7.40
CA VAL A 78 1.73 -0.77 -7.23
C VAL A 78 0.25 -1.03 -7.49
N LEU A 79 -0.60 -0.65 -6.53
CA LEU A 79 -2.05 -0.78 -6.65
C LEU A 79 -2.62 0.23 -7.68
N PRO A 80 -3.81 -0.05 -8.26
CA PRO A 80 -4.38 0.76 -9.34
C PRO A 80 -4.69 2.20 -8.94
N SER A 81 -5.13 2.41 -7.68
CA SER A 81 -5.48 3.73 -7.16
C SER A 81 -4.24 4.60 -6.99
N LYS A 82 -4.05 5.55 -7.91
CA LYS A 82 -2.94 6.51 -7.92
C LYS A 82 -3.51 7.91 -7.96
N HIS A 83 -3.11 8.72 -7.00
CA HIS A 83 -3.53 10.11 -6.92
C HIS A 83 -2.32 11.03 -7.02
N LYS A 84 -2.56 12.30 -7.36
CA LYS A 84 -1.53 13.33 -7.34
C LYS A 84 -2.10 14.67 -6.90
N THR A 85 -1.28 15.49 -6.28
CA THR A 85 -1.62 16.87 -5.95
C THR A 85 -1.57 17.75 -7.20
N ALA A 86 -2.09 18.98 -7.08
CA ALA A 86 -1.80 20.03 -8.04
C ALA A 86 -0.30 20.38 -8.02
N VAL A 87 0.20 20.90 -9.14
CA VAL A 87 1.57 21.42 -9.26
C VAL A 87 1.64 22.80 -8.61
N LYS A 88 2.65 23.02 -7.76
CA LYS A 88 2.96 24.31 -7.15
C LYS A 88 4.28 24.83 -7.71
N ARG A 89 4.19 25.93 -8.45
CA ARG A 89 5.29 26.41 -9.29
C ARG A 89 6.29 27.26 -8.53
N LYS A 90 7.55 27.19 -8.95
CA LYS A 90 8.66 28.07 -8.50
C LYS A 90 8.74 28.24 -6.99
N THR A 91 8.61 27.15 -6.23
CA THR A 91 8.71 27.18 -4.77
C THR A 91 9.44 25.97 -4.21
N ARG A 92 10.24 26.18 -3.16
CA ARG A 92 10.88 25.12 -2.37
C ARG A 92 10.07 24.73 -1.14
N SER A 93 8.99 25.46 -0.86
CA SER A 93 8.08 25.21 0.26
C SER A 93 6.63 25.18 -0.22
N PRO A 94 6.27 24.22 -1.08
CA PRO A 94 4.92 24.13 -1.63
C PRO A 94 3.91 23.77 -0.55
N VAL A 95 2.73 24.39 -0.63
CA VAL A 95 1.54 24.03 0.16
C VAL A 95 0.50 23.49 -0.81
N TRP A 96 0.15 22.22 -0.65
CA TRP A 96 -0.79 21.51 -1.53
C TRP A 96 -2.19 21.42 -0.93
N ASN A 97 -2.31 21.20 0.39
CA ASN A 97 -3.59 21.00 1.10
C ASN A 97 -4.54 20.05 0.35
N ALA A 98 -4.04 18.88 -0.03
CA ALA A 98 -4.78 17.89 -0.80
C ALA A 98 -5.13 16.68 0.05
N ALA A 99 -6.39 16.23 -0.02
CA ALA A 99 -6.86 15.02 0.65
C ALA A 99 -7.18 13.93 -0.39
N PHE A 100 -6.85 12.69 -0.05
CA PHE A 100 -7.07 11.52 -0.89
C PHE A 100 -7.63 10.38 -0.04
N GLU A 101 -8.47 9.57 -0.67
CA GLU A 101 -9.07 8.40 -0.06
C GLU A 101 -8.63 7.15 -0.85
N PHE A 102 -8.26 6.10 -0.12
CA PHE A 102 -7.90 4.83 -0.71
C PHE A 102 -8.60 3.66 -0.01
N LYS A 103 -9.13 2.75 -0.81
CA LYS A 103 -9.54 1.42 -0.36
C LYS A 103 -8.31 0.55 -0.08
N ILE A 104 -8.24 -0.03 1.12
CA ILE A 104 -7.16 -0.94 1.54
C ILE A 104 -7.66 -2.37 1.48
N VAL A 105 -6.85 -3.26 0.91
CA VAL A 105 -7.14 -4.71 0.81
C VAL A 105 -6.21 -5.57 1.68
N SER A 106 -5.15 -4.98 2.24
CA SER A 106 -4.20 -5.68 3.12
C SER A 106 -3.49 -4.70 4.07
N LEU A 107 -3.26 -5.12 5.32
CA LEU A 107 -2.49 -4.36 6.31
C LEU A 107 -1.00 -4.26 5.96
N ASP A 108 -0.49 -5.14 5.12
CA ASP A 108 0.89 -5.07 4.60
C ASP A 108 1.06 -3.99 3.51
N THR A 109 0.00 -3.22 3.24
CA THR A 109 0.05 -2.15 2.25
C THR A 109 0.99 -1.03 2.72
N LEU A 110 1.85 -0.57 1.83
CA LEU A 110 2.69 0.60 2.02
C LEU A 110 2.11 1.79 1.24
N VAL A 111 2.03 2.96 1.88
CA VAL A 111 1.81 4.22 1.17
C VAL A 111 3.15 4.81 0.74
N HIS A 112 3.22 5.23 -0.51
CA HIS A 112 4.35 5.90 -1.14
C HIS A 112 3.95 7.34 -1.48
N LEU A 113 4.70 8.30 -0.95
CA LEU A 113 4.61 9.72 -1.25
C LEU A 113 5.84 10.11 -2.07
N GLU A 114 5.69 10.24 -3.38
CA GLU A 114 6.78 10.63 -4.29
C GLU A 114 6.66 12.11 -4.63
N VAL A 115 7.63 12.92 -4.19
CA VAL A 115 7.77 14.32 -4.58
C VAL A 115 8.41 14.39 -5.96
N MET A 116 7.79 15.13 -6.86
CA MET A 116 8.19 15.25 -8.26
C MET A 116 8.35 16.73 -8.63
N ASP A 117 9.32 17.03 -9.50
CA ASP A 117 9.46 18.32 -10.17
C ASP A 117 8.83 18.25 -11.56
N TRP A 118 7.78 19.04 -11.79
CA TRP A 118 7.04 19.03 -13.02
C TRP A 118 7.82 19.76 -14.12
N ASN A 119 8.10 19.03 -15.20
CA ASN A 119 8.67 19.58 -16.42
C ASN A 119 7.56 19.82 -17.46
N MET A 120 7.62 20.98 -18.12
CA MET A 120 6.69 21.31 -19.21
C MET A 120 6.85 20.39 -20.42
N VAL A 121 8.07 19.93 -20.65
CA VAL A 121 8.41 19.01 -21.75
C VAL A 121 9.13 17.81 -21.15
N GLY A 122 8.71 16.60 -21.53
CA GLY A 122 9.31 15.36 -21.07
C GLY A 122 8.76 14.85 -19.74
N LYS A 123 9.52 13.97 -19.08
CA LYS A 123 9.13 13.35 -17.82
C LYS A 123 9.45 14.30 -16.65
N SER A 124 8.59 14.30 -15.64
CA SER A 124 8.86 14.97 -14.36
C SER A 124 10.00 14.28 -13.62
N ASP A 125 10.88 15.07 -13.00
CA ASP A 125 12.04 14.55 -12.26
C ASP A 125 11.65 14.14 -10.85
N HIS A 126 12.21 13.02 -10.39
CA HIS A 126 11.99 12.54 -9.03
C HIS A 126 12.84 13.34 -8.05
N VAL A 127 12.20 13.91 -7.02
CA VAL A 127 12.87 14.72 -5.99
C VAL A 127 13.10 13.90 -4.71
N GLY A 128 12.11 13.12 -4.28
CA GLY A 128 12.21 12.36 -3.05
C GLY A 128 11.04 11.42 -2.83
N LEU A 129 11.24 10.43 -1.94
CA LEU A 129 10.27 9.40 -1.62
C LEU A 129 10.17 9.26 -0.10
N ALA A 130 8.93 9.24 0.40
CA ALA A 130 8.62 8.74 1.73
C ALA A 130 7.73 7.50 1.62
N THR A 131 8.03 6.49 2.42
CA THR A 131 7.27 5.23 2.46
C THR A 131 6.91 4.91 3.91
N MET A 132 5.67 4.52 4.15
CA MET A 132 5.21 4.07 5.47
C MET A 132 4.15 2.97 5.35
N PRO A 133 4.09 2.02 6.29
CA PRO A 133 2.99 1.07 6.37
C PRO A 133 1.66 1.75 6.71
N VAL A 134 0.55 1.29 6.12
CA VAL A 134 -0.79 1.76 6.50
C VAL A 134 -1.14 1.43 7.96
N THR A 135 -0.48 0.44 8.54
CA THR A 135 -0.64 0.08 9.96
C THR A 135 -0.05 1.12 10.92
N SER A 136 0.83 2.01 10.46
CA SER A 136 1.44 3.04 11.31
C SER A 136 0.45 4.06 11.87
N VAL A 137 -0.76 4.16 11.29
CA VAL A 137 -1.82 5.05 11.77
C VAL A 137 -2.89 4.33 12.59
N LEU A 138 -2.77 3.00 12.75
CA LEU A 138 -3.72 2.27 13.59
C LEU A 138 -3.47 2.66 15.04
N PRO A 139 -4.54 2.90 15.83
CA PRO A 139 -4.39 3.11 17.26
C PRO A 139 -3.67 1.89 17.83
N THR A 140 -2.50 2.10 18.44
CA THR A 140 -1.76 1.06 19.13
C THR A 140 -2.57 0.70 20.36
N SER A 141 -3.51 -0.23 20.23
CA SER A 141 -4.28 -0.76 21.34
C SER A 141 -3.33 -1.44 22.30
N THR A 142 -2.91 -0.73 23.34
CA THR A 142 -2.34 -1.34 24.54
C THR A 142 -3.33 -1.31 25.71
N ASP A 143 -4.59 -0.96 25.45
CA ASP A 143 -5.68 -1.14 26.41
C ASP A 143 -6.53 -2.33 25.97
N PHE A 144 -5.93 -3.53 26.01
CA PHE A 144 -6.74 -4.73 26.08
C PHE A 144 -7.45 -4.70 27.44
N ALA A 145 -8.73 -4.33 27.44
CA ALA A 145 -9.58 -4.69 28.56
C ALA A 145 -9.69 -6.21 28.54
N ASP A 146 -9.11 -6.87 29.54
CA ASP A 146 -9.37 -8.28 29.81
C ASP A 146 -10.89 -8.45 29.92
N ALA A 147 -11.50 -9.04 28.89
CA ALA A 147 -12.88 -9.48 28.95
C ALA A 147 -12.86 -10.88 29.56
N ASP A 148 -12.89 -10.93 30.89
CA ASP A 148 -13.12 -12.18 31.61
C ASP A 148 -14.50 -12.73 31.19
N ILE A 149 -14.52 -13.92 30.60
CA ILE A 149 -15.76 -14.64 30.31
C ILE A 149 -16.17 -15.34 31.62
N ASP A 150 -17.18 -14.78 32.30
CA ASP A 150 -17.82 -15.44 33.46
C ASP A 150 -18.60 -16.67 32.96
N VAL A 151 -17.95 -17.84 32.93
CA VAL A 151 -18.60 -19.12 32.64
C VAL A 151 -19.38 -19.55 33.88
N ARG A 152 -20.60 -19.02 34.04
CA ARG A 152 -21.51 -19.53 35.06
C ARG A 152 -21.96 -20.94 34.68
N THR A 153 -21.39 -21.93 35.36
CA THR A 153 -21.91 -23.29 35.36
C THR A 153 -23.21 -23.29 36.16
N THR A 154 -24.34 -23.47 35.49
CA THR A 154 -25.62 -23.76 36.15
C THR A 154 -25.54 -25.13 36.81
N GLN A 155 -25.82 -25.17 38.12
CA GLN A 155 -26.13 -26.41 38.85
C GLN A 155 -27.55 -26.88 38.52
#